data_AF-A0A8S1H096-F1
#
_entry.id   AF-A0A8S1H096-F1
#
_cell.length_a   1.000
_cell.length_b   1.000
_cell.length_c   1.000
_cell.angle_alpha   90.00
_cell.angle_beta   90.00
_cell.angle_gamma   90.00
#
_symmetry.space_group_name_H-M   'P 1'
#
loop_
_entity.id
_entity.type
_entity.pdbx_description
1 polymer ?
#
loop_
_entity_poly.entity_id
_entity_poly.type
_entity_poly.pdbx_seq_one_letter_code
_entity_poly.pdbx_strand_id
1 'polypeptide(L)'
;MSYDLKTAEAAAYAPFFGYMGAASAQIFTVLGAAYGTAKSAVGICSMGVMRPELIMKSVIPVIMAGIIGIYGLVVAMVLKGKVMASSDGYNLNKGFAHLAAGLTCGLCGLGAGYAIGITFRRNDSHSHFSLKSWDFTV
;
A
#
# COMPACT_ATOMS: atom_id res chain seq x y z
N MET A 1 35.45 -26.63 16.49
CA MET A 1 35.09 -25.33 15.92
C MET A 1 34.52 -25.55 14.52
N SER A 2 33.34 -26.20 14.45
CA SER A 2 32.59 -26.35 13.20
C SER A 2 31.80 -25.07 13.02
N TYR A 3 32.28 -24.17 12.17
CA TYR A 3 31.45 -23.09 11.67
C TYR A 3 30.35 -23.76 10.85
N ASP A 4 29.11 -23.61 11.30
CA ASP A 4 27.95 -24.20 10.65
C ASP A 4 27.72 -23.48 9.32
N LEU A 5 28.36 -23.99 8.26
CA LEU A 5 28.30 -23.49 6.87
C LEU A 5 26.86 -23.27 6.41
N LYS A 6 25.91 -24.08 6.89
CA LYS A 6 24.49 -23.96 6.56
C LYS A 6 23.85 -22.72 7.18
N THR A 7 24.23 -22.38 8.41
CA THR A 7 23.75 -21.18 9.10
C THR A 7 24.37 -19.91 8.49
N ALA A 8 25.64 -19.98 8.06
CA ALA A 8 26.32 -18.87 7.38
C ALA A 8 25.76 -18.60 5.96
N GLU A 9 25.47 -19.64 5.16
CA GLU A 9 24.82 -19.47 3.85
C GLU A 9 23.36 -19.02 3.98
N ALA A 10 22.60 -19.58 4.92
CA ALA A 10 21.21 -19.16 5.17
C ALA A 10 21.13 -17.68 5.58
N ALA A 11 22.13 -17.19 6.32
CA ALA A 11 22.20 -15.79 6.71
C ALA A 11 22.49 -14.84 5.54
N ALA A 12 23.11 -15.30 4.44
CA ALA A 12 23.38 -14.45 3.26
C ALA A 12 22.10 -14.16 2.45
N TYR A 13 21.21 -15.13 2.30
CA TYR A 13 19.96 -14.98 1.54
C TYR A 13 18.77 -14.50 2.39
N ALA A 14 18.80 -14.68 3.71
CA ALA A 14 17.70 -14.26 4.59
C ALA A 14 17.35 -12.75 4.52
N PRO A 15 18.31 -11.79 4.45
CA PRO A 15 17.96 -10.36 4.33
C PRO A 15 17.37 -10.01 2.96
N PHE A 16 17.72 -10.73 1.89
CA PHE A 16 17.16 -10.51 0.55
C PHE A 16 15.63 -10.67 0.54
N PHE A 17 15.11 -11.71 1.19
CA PHE A 17 13.66 -11.91 1.33
C PHE A 17 12.98 -10.84 2.19
N GLY A 18 13.68 -10.31 3.21
CA GLY A 18 13.18 -9.20 4.03
C GLY A 18 13.01 -7.91 3.22
N TYR A 19 14.02 -7.53 2.42
CA TYR A 19 13.94 -6.36 1.55
C TYR A 19 12.95 -6.54 0.39
N MET A 20 12.83 -7.74 -0.16
CA MET A 20 11.81 -8.07 -1.16
C MET A 20 10.38 -7.93 -0.60
N GLY A 21 10.16 -8.31 0.67
CA GLY A 21 8.91 -8.05 1.38
C GLY A 21 8.58 -6.56 1.50
N ALA A 22 9.57 -5.75 1.88
CA ALA A 22 9.40 -4.29 1.96
C ALA A 22 9.12 -3.65 0.59
N ALA A 23 9.84 -4.08 -0.46
CA ALA A 23 9.66 -3.57 -1.81
C ALA A 23 8.28 -3.95 -2.38
N SER A 24 7.88 -5.22 -2.26
CA SER A 24 6.58 -5.69 -2.76
C SER A 24 5.41 -5.03 -2.03
N ALA A 25 5.51 -4.81 -0.72
CA ALA A 25 4.51 -4.06 0.05
C ALA A 25 4.25 -2.68 -0.56
N GLN A 26 5.32 -1.95 -0.89
CA GLN A 26 5.22 -0.60 -1.41
C GLN A 26 4.79 -0.51 -2.86
N ILE A 27 5.34 -1.36 -3.73
CA ILE A 27 4.99 -1.32 -5.15
C ILE A 27 3.49 -1.60 -5.34
N PHE A 28 2.94 -2.61 -4.66
CA PHE A 28 1.52 -2.96 -4.82
C PHE A 28 0.58 -1.92 -4.21
N THR A 29 0.92 -1.34 -3.04
CA THR A 29 0.09 -0.27 -2.45
C THR A 29 0.12 1.00 -3.28
N VAL A 30 1.28 1.40 -3.81
CA VAL A 30 1.42 2.57 -4.69
C VAL A 30 0.68 2.37 -6.01
N LEU A 31 0.72 1.17 -6.60
CA LEU A 31 -0.07 0.85 -7.79
C LEU A 31 -1.58 0.98 -7.52
N GLY A 32 -2.06 0.52 -6.36
CA GLY A 32 -3.46 0.70 -5.93
C GLY A 32 -3.84 2.17 -5.81
N ALA A 33 -3.01 2.96 -5.12
CA ALA A 33 -3.22 4.40 -4.95
C ALA A 33 -3.20 5.17 -6.28
N ALA A 34 -2.27 4.82 -7.18
CA ALA A 34 -2.16 5.40 -8.51
C ALA A 34 -3.41 5.09 -9.36
N TYR A 35 -3.89 3.84 -9.33
CA TYR A 35 -5.10 3.45 -10.07
C TYR A 35 -6.36 4.16 -9.54
N GLY A 36 -6.54 4.21 -8.22
CA GLY A 36 -7.64 4.93 -7.58
C GLY A 36 -7.65 6.41 -7.94
N THR A 37 -6.46 7.03 -7.95
CA THR A 37 -6.28 8.44 -8.32
C THR A 37 -6.56 8.67 -9.81
N ALA A 38 -6.02 7.84 -10.70
CA ALA A 38 -6.17 8.00 -12.14
C ALA A 38 -7.64 7.89 -12.58
N LYS A 39 -8.39 6.92 -12.05
CA LYS A 39 -9.82 6.74 -12.37
C LYS A 39 -10.67 7.87 -11.79
N SER A 40 -10.28 8.41 -10.64
CA SER A 40 -10.99 9.53 -10.02
C SER A 40 -10.73 10.86 -10.70
N ALA A 41 -9.49 11.11 -11.14
CA ALA A 41 -9.10 12.34 -11.83
C ALA A 41 -9.92 12.58 -13.11
N VAL A 42 -10.20 11.53 -13.90
CA VAL A 42 -11.01 11.65 -15.12
C VAL A 42 -12.42 12.18 -14.84
N GLY A 43 -13.07 11.72 -13.75
CA GLY A 43 -14.39 12.21 -13.35
C GLY A 43 -14.35 13.65 -12.84
N ILE A 44 -13.33 14.00 -12.06
CA ILE A 44 -13.14 15.36 -11.54
C ILE A 44 -12.91 16.36 -12.67
N CYS A 45 -12.08 16.02 -13.66
CA CYS A 45 -11.82 16.89 -14.82
C CYS A 45 -13.10 17.13 -15.64
N SER A 46 -13.95 16.11 -15.82
CA SER A 46 -15.22 16.25 -16.53
C SER A 46 -16.24 17.09 -15.75
N MET A 47 -16.30 16.94 -14.43
CA MET A 47 -17.19 17.75 -13.59
C MET A 47 -16.71 19.20 -13.43
N GLY A 48 -15.40 19.41 -13.45
CA GLY A 48 -14.80 20.74 -13.27
C GLY A 48 -15.11 21.74 -14.38
N VAL A 49 -15.36 21.26 -15.60
CA VAL A 49 -15.77 22.13 -16.73
C VAL A 49 -17.27 22.43 -16.75
N MET A 50 -18.11 21.54 -16.21
CA MET A 50 -19.57 21.69 -16.24
C MET A 50 -20.09 22.46 -15.01
N ARG A 51 -19.59 22.15 -13.81
CA ARG A 51 -20.03 22.75 -12.54
C ARG A 51 -18.88 22.85 -11.53
N PRO A 52 -18.14 23.97 -11.52
CA PRO A 52 -16.96 24.13 -10.66
C PRO A 52 -17.25 24.15 -9.16
N GLU A 53 -18.48 24.48 -8.74
CA GLU A 53 -18.89 24.45 -7.32
C GLU A 53 -18.80 23.04 -6.68
N LEU A 54 -18.89 21.98 -7.48
CA LEU A 54 -18.88 20.60 -6.99
C LEU A 54 -17.47 19.98 -6.91
N ILE A 55 -16.43 20.70 -7.36
CA ILE A 55 -15.05 20.19 -7.37
C ILE A 55 -14.56 19.89 -5.96
N MET A 56 -14.82 20.77 -4.98
CA MET A 56 -14.28 20.60 -3.61
C MET A 56 -14.75 19.31 -2.94
N LYS A 57 -15.99 18.87 -3.21
CA LYS A 57 -16.51 17.59 -2.69
C LYS A 57 -15.96 16.37 -3.43
N SER A 58 -15.50 16.56 -4.67
CA SER A 58 -15.02 15.49 -5.54
C SER A 58 -13.55 15.11 -5.30
N VAL A 59 -12.79 15.93 -4.56
CA VAL A 59 -11.38 15.67 -4.19
C VAL A 59 -11.25 14.66 -3.04
N ILE A 60 -12.28 14.53 -2.22
CA ILE A 60 -12.37 13.63 -1.05
C ILE A 60 -11.88 12.20 -1.37
N PRO A 61 -12.33 11.54 -2.46
CA PRO A 61 -11.90 10.16 -2.78
C PRO A 61 -10.47 10.04 -3.28
N VAL A 62 -9.89 11.12 -3.84
CA VAL A 62 -8.48 11.17 -4.23
C VAL A 62 -7.59 11.13 -3.00
N ILE A 63 -7.98 11.85 -1.94
CA ILE A 63 -7.26 11.83 -0.66
C ILE A 63 -7.29 10.43 -0.06
N MET A 64 -8.44 9.74 -0.11
CA MET A 64 -8.55 8.36 0.39
C MET A 64 -7.69 7.35 -0.39
N ALA A 65 -7.56 7.51 -1.70
CA ALA A 65 -6.61 6.72 -2.49
C ALA A 65 -5.16 7.00 -2.07
N GLY A 66 -4.84 8.24 -1.70
CA GLY A 66 -3.51 8.64 -1.22
C GLY A 66 -3.09 7.96 0.08
N ILE A 67 -4.00 7.86 1.06
CA ILE A 67 -3.70 7.25 2.37
C ILE A 67 -3.26 5.78 2.23
N ILE A 68 -3.79 5.05 1.25
CA ILE A 68 -3.39 3.67 0.94
C ILE A 68 -1.89 3.54 0.63
N GLY A 69 -1.31 4.52 -0.07
CA GLY A 69 0.12 4.55 -0.36
C GLY A 69 0.97 4.72 0.91
N ILE A 70 0.49 5.50 1.87
CA ILE A 70 1.17 5.76 3.15
C ILE A 70 1.16 4.50 4.03
N TYR A 71 0.09 3.70 3.99
CA TYR A 71 0.05 2.43 4.72
C TYR A 71 1.15 1.46 4.29
N GLY A 72 1.41 1.33 2.99
CA GLY A 72 2.53 0.53 2.52
C GLY A 72 3.90 1.09 2.93
N LEU A 73 4.02 2.42 3.02
CA LEU A 73 5.28 3.09 3.37
C LEU A 73 5.64 2.82 4.83
N VAL A 74 4.66 2.96 5.72
CA VAL A 74 4.84 2.65 7.15
C VAL A 74 5.24 1.19 7.33
N VAL A 75 4.60 0.27 6.62
CA VAL A 75 4.94 -1.17 6.68
C VAL A 75 6.38 -1.41 6.18
N ALA A 76 6.78 -0.83 5.05
CA ALA A 76 8.15 -0.96 4.56
C ALA A 76 9.19 -0.38 5.52
N MET A 77 8.90 0.76 6.17
CA MET A 77 9.74 1.36 7.21
C MET A 77 9.90 0.44 8.42
N VAL A 78 8.80 -0.17 8.89
CA VAL A 78 8.82 -1.10 10.03
C VAL A 78 9.59 -2.37 9.68
N LEU A 79 9.45 -2.89 8.46
CA LEU A 79 10.21 -4.04 8.00
C LEU A 79 11.71 -3.72 7.93
N LYS A 80 12.09 -2.56 7.38
CA LYS A 80 13.48 -2.11 7.35
C LYS A 80 14.10 -2.02 8.76
N GLY A 81 13.34 -1.54 9.74
CA GLY A 81 13.79 -1.48 11.14
C GLY A 81 13.89 -2.85 11.84
N LYS A 82 13.25 -3.89 11.30
CA LYS A 82 13.25 -5.26 11.85
C LYS A 82 14.22 -6.20 11.13
N VAL A 83 14.65 -5.84 9.91
CA VAL A 83 15.71 -6.58 9.18
C VAL A 83 17.04 -6.26 9.85
N MET A 84 17.54 -7.19 10.65
CA MET A 84 18.85 -7.10 11.30
C MET A 84 19.94 -7.65 10.37
N ALA A 85 21.19 -7.22 10.58
CA ALA A 85 22.33 -7.74 9.83
C ALA A 85 22.55 -9.23 10.15
N SER A 86 23.01 -10.02 9.17
CA SER A 86 23.29 -11.47 9.27
C SER A 86 24.14 -11.90 10.47
N SER A 87 24.86 -10.96 11.09
CA SER A 87 25.68 -11.18 12.29
C SER A 87 24.88 -11.46 13.57
N ASP A 88 23.56 -11.18 13.60
CA ASP A 88 22.70 -11.27 14.80
C ASP A 88 21.74 -12.48 14.78
N GLY A 89 22.00 -13.49 13.94
CA GLY A 89 21.20 -14.73 13.90
C GLY A 89 19.87 -14.60 13.14
N TYR A 90 19.87 -13.89 12.01
CA TYR A 90 18.67 -13.71 11.20
C TYR A 90 18.28 -15.01 10.46
N ASN A 91 17.33 -15.74 11.03
CA ASN A 91 16.84 -17.02 10.51
C ASN A 91 16.02 -16.85 9.22
N LEU A 92 16.15 -17.80 8.29
CA LEU A 92 15.41 -17.84 7.02
C LEU A 92 13.88 -17.79 7.21
N ASN A 93 13.37 -18.43 8.27
CA ASN A 93 11.95 -18.40 8.64
C ASN A 93 11.43 -16.98 8.92
N LYS A 94 12.27 -16.10 9.49
CA LYS A 94 11.92 -14.68 9.70
C LYS A 94 11.90 -13.95 8.37
N GLY A 95 12.85 -14.22 7.47
CA GLY A 95 12.87 -13.68 6.10
C GLY A 95 11.57 -13.96 5.34
N PHE A 96 11.10 -15.21 5.35
CA PHE A 96 9.81 -15.56 4.73
C PHE A 96 8.59 -14.93 5.43
N ALA A 97 8.61 -14.81 6.76
CA ALA A 97 7.56 -14.11 7.49
C ALA A 97 7.47 -12.62 7.10
N HIS A 98 8.60 -11.95 6.90
CA HIS A 98 8.65 -10.56 6.43
C HIS A 98 8.20 -10.42 4.96
N LEU A 99 8.56 -11.37 4.11
CA LEU A 99 8.06 -11.44 2.74
C LEU A 99 6.52 -11.57 2.71
N ALA A 100 5.98 -12.53 3.46
CA ALA A 100 4.54 -12.76 3.53
C ALA A 100 3.81 -11.55 4.10
N ALA A 101 4.33 -10.94 5.18
CA ALA A 101 3.76 -9.73 5.77
C ALA A 101 3.66 -8.59 4.74
N GLY A 102 4.74 -8.34 4.00
CA GLY A 102 4.75 -7.32 2.96
C GLY A 102 3.76 -7.60 1.81
N LEU A 103 3.69 -8.85 1.36
CA LEU A 103 2.81 -9.26 0.27
C LEU A 103 1.32 -9.15 0.65
N THR A 104 0.95 -9.55 1.87
CA THR A 104 -0.46 -9.49 2.34
C THR A 104 -0.96 -8.05 2.40
N CYS A 105 -0.15 -7.13 2.94
CA CYS A 105 -0.48 -5.72 3.03
C CYS A 105 -0.52 -5.07 1.62
N GLY A 106 0.49 -5.37 0.80
CA GLY A 106 0.59 -4.88 -0.58
C GLY A 106 -0.63 -5.22 -1.43
N LEU A 107 -1.03 -6.50 -1.45
CA LEU A 107 -2.18 -6.97 -2.23
C LEU A 107 -3.52 -6.45 -1.69
N CYS A 108 -3.68 -6.32 -0.37
CA CYS A 108 -4.88 -5.73 0.22
C CYS A 108 -5.02 -4.25 -0.15
N GLY A 109 -3.92 -3.49 -0.12
CA GLY A 109 -3.91 -2.09 -0.57
C GLY A 109 -4.20 -1.91 -2.06
N LEU A 110 -3.71 -2.83 -2.90
CA LEU A 110 -4.03 -2.84 -4.32
C LEU A 110 -5.53 -3.09 -4.57
N GLY A 111 -6.12 -4.06 -3.87
CA GLY A 111 -7.56 -4.33 -3.94
C GLY A 111 -8.42 -3.16 -3.47
N ALA A 112 -8.03 -2.51 -2.37
CA ALA A 112 -8.71 -1.32 -1.86
C ALA A 112 -8.66 -0.14 -2.86
N GLY A 113 -7.48 0.13 -3.43
CA GLY A 113 -7.32 1.20 -4.44
C GLY A 113 -8.10 0.93 -5.72
N TYR A 114 -8.19 -0.35 -6.14
CA TYR A 114 -9.01 -0.76 -7.28
C TYR A 114 -10.51 -0.52 -7.04
N ALA A 115 -11.01 -0.89 -5.85
CA ALA A 115 -12.40 -0.68 -5.47
C ALA A 115 -12.78 0.81 -5.47
N ILE A 116 -11.93 1.67 -4.88
CA ILE A 116 -12.14 3.14 -4.84
C ILE A 116 -12.21 3.72 -6.25
N GLY A 117 -11.30 3.30 -7.15
CA GLY A 117 -11.30 3.77 -8.53
C GLY A 117 -12.58 3.42 -9.32
N ILE A 118 -13.19 2.28 -9.03
CA ILE A 118 -14.44 1.86 -9.68
C ILE A 118 -15.65 2.59 -9.08
N THR A 119 -15.74 2.68 -7.76
CA THR A 119 -16.88 3.30 -7.08
C THR A 119 -16.98 4.78 -7.41
N PHE A 120 -15.85 5.49 -7.48
CA PHE A 120 -15.85 6.91 -7.85
C PHE A 120 -16.43 7.13 -9.25
N ARG A 121 -16.03 6.33 -10.25
CA ARG A 121 -16.57 6.43 -11.62
C ARG A 121 -18.06 6.09 -11.72
N ARG A 122 -18.65 5.40 -10.72
CA ARG A 122 -20.09 5.08 -10.70
C ARG A 122 -20.94 6.08 -9.92
N ASN A 123 -20.33 6.97 -9.13
CA ASN A 123 -21.08 7.80 -8.18
C ASN A 123 -21.68 9.09 -8.78
N ASP A 124 -21.81 9.18 -10.10
CA ASP A 124 -22.44 10.33 -10.79
C ASP A 124 -23.96 10.48 -10.54
N SER A 125 -24.62 9.57 -9.79
CA SER A 125 -26.09 9.60 -9.59
C SER A 125 -26.59 9.85 -8.15
N HIS A 126 -25.73 9.83 -7.11
CA HIS A 126 -26.19 10.08 -5.74
C HIS A 126 -25.23 11.03 -4.99
N SER A 127 -25.60 12.31 -4.94
CA SER A 127 -24.94 13.41 -4.22
C SER A 127 -24.97 13.29 -2.67
N HIS A 128 -25.14 12.08 -2.12
CA HIS A 128 -25.21 11.78 -0.68
C HIS A 128 -24.04 10.96 -0.14
N PHE A 129 -22.94 10.79 -0.88
CA PHE A 129 -21.71 10.20 -0.33
C PHE A 129 -20.85 11.29 0.33
N SER A 130 -21.41 11.97 1.32
CA SER A 130 -20.69 12.95 2.15
C SER A 130 -20.61 12.42 3.59
N LEU A 131 -19.38 12.40 4.10
CA LEU A 131 -19.00 12.46 5.52
C LEU A 131 -19.19 11.22 6.40
N LYS A 132 -20.14 10.32 6.17
CA LYS A 132 -20.39 9.24 7.15
C LYS A 132 -19.32 8.15 7.21
N SER A 133 -18.41 8.08 6.24
CA SER A 133 -17.27 7.13 6.23
C SER A 133 -15.93 7.74 6.67
N TRP A 134 -15.89 9.04 7.00
CA TRP A 134 -14.65 9.72 7.44
C TRP A 134 -14.36 9.54 8.94
N ASP A 135 -15.27 8.94 9.70
CA ASP A 135 -15.09 8.66 11.13
C ASP A 135 -14.28 7.39 11.43
N PHE A 136 -13.73 6.66 10.44
CA PHE A 136 -13.09 5.35 10.69
C PHE A 136 -11.69 5.18 10.07
N THR A 137 -10.94 6.27 9.91
CA THR A 137 -9.52 6.20 9.51
C THR A 137 -8.59 6.82 10.56
N VAL A 138 -9.05 6.87 11.81
CA VAL A 138 -8.26 7.00 13.05
C VAL A 138 -8.98 6.26 14.17
#